data_AF-A0A5A9GPJ2-F1
#
_entry.id   AF-A0A5A9GPJ2-F1
#
_cell.length_a   1.000
_cell.length_b   1.000
_cell.length_c   1.000
_cell.angle_alpha   90.00
_cell.angle_beta   90.00
_cell.angle_gamma   90.00
#
_symmetry.space_group_name_H-M   'P 1'
#
loop_
_entity.id
_entity.type
_entity.pdbx_description
1 polymer ?
#
loop_
_entity_poly.entity_id
_entity_poly.type
_entity_poly.pdbx_seq_one_letter_code
_entity_poly.pdbx_strand_id
1 'polypeptide(L)'
;MAAEPAPQGTEASLERSAMRALTYKVGTFLTNTVAYSMTTGDMMQGLALSSALTAYSSVSYVLTDYFWDSAYPQMHAGDAPAEVLKESAERTTWKFMTYKVVNLPALLGISYYATGTASGALGLASGLSLFKAGWFYANTMIWDYYSPPPSKPVPSKPVLPLAGTVMQQAAK
;
A
#
# COMPACT_ATOMS: atom_id res chain seq x y z
N MET A 1 -4.91 -1.97 -38.25
CA MET A 1 -5.01 -2.33 -36.82
C MET A 1 -4.08 -1.41 -36.06
N ALA A 2 -4.59 -0.30 -35.52
CA ALA A 2 -3.85 0.51 -34.56
C ALA A 2 -4.29 0.03 -33.18
N ALA A 3 -3.36 -0.55 -32.42
CA ALA A 3 -3.59 -0.86 -31.02
C ALA A 3 -3.77 0.47 -30.27
N GLU A 4 -4.87 0.59 -29.53
CA GLU A 4 -5.10 1.70 -28.61
C GLU A 4 -3.89 1.87 -27.68
N PRO A 5 -3.38 3.09 -27.47
CA PRO A 5 -2.50 3.33 -26.34
C PRO A 5 -3.28 3.02 -25.06
N ALA A 6 -2.78 2.06 -24.28
CA ALA A 6 -3.33 1.73 -22.97
C ALA A 6 -3.41 2.98 -22.07
N PRO A 7 -4.36 3.03 -21.12
CA PRO A 7 -4.89 4.27 -20.57
C PRO A 7 -3.84 5.08 -19.82
N GLN A 8 -3.90 6.40 -20.03
CA GLN A 8 -3.19 7.42 -19.27
C GLN A 8 -3.32 7.15 -17.76
N GLY A 9 -2.18 7.20 -17.08
CA GLY A 9 -2.07 6.95 -15.66
C GLY A 9 -3.03 7.81 -14.83
N THR A 10 -3.97 7.16 -14.15
CA THR A 10 -4.99 7.75 -13.27
C THR A 10 -4.41 8.41 -12.02
N GLU A 11 -4.32 9.74 -11.94
CA GLU A 11 -3.88 10.54 -10.78
C GLU A 11 -4.19 9.90 -9.40
N ALA A 12 -3.33 10.16 -8.40
CA ALA A 12 -3.51 9.67 -7.03
C ALA A 12 -4.97 9.84 -6.57
N SER A 13 -5.69 8.72 -6.46
CA SER A 13 -7.13 8.70 -6.26
C SER A 13 -7.47 8.25 -4.85
N LEU A 14 -8.10 9.13 -4.09
CA LEU A 14 -8.65 8.81 -2.76
C LEU A 14 -9.61 7.62 -2.82
N GLU A 15 -10.37 7.48 -3.91
CA GLU A 15 -11.30 6.36 -4.11
C GLU A 15 -10.54 5.03 -4.27
N ARG A 16 -9.48 5.01 -5.09
CA ARG A 16 -8.65 3.81 -5.30
C ARG A 16 -7.95 3.41 -4.01
N SER A 17 -7.38 4.37 -3.28
CA SER A 17 -6.78 4.14 -1.96
C SER A 17 -7.81 3.63 -0.95
N ALA A 18 -9.03 4.19 -0.93
CA ALA A 18 -10.10 3.73 -0.05
C ALA A 18 -10.54 2.29 -0.37
N MET A 19 -10.60 1.91 -1.65
CA MET A 19 -10.96 0.55 -2.05
C MET A 19 -9.88 -0.47 -1.68
N ARG A 20 -8.60 -0.13 -1.92
CA ARG A 20 -7.44 -0.92 -1.47
C ARG A 20 -7.42 -1.07 0.05
N ALA A 21 -7.73 0.02 0.76
CA ALA A 21 -7.87 0.02 2.20
C ALA A 21 -9.01 -0.90 2.64
N LEU A 22 -10.18 -0.84 2.00
CA LEU A 22 -11.34 -1.63 2.37
C LEU A 22 -11.03 -3.13 2.33
N THR A 23 -10.45 -3.65 1.25
CA THR A 23 -10.12 -5.08 1.12
C THR A 23 -9.08 -5.51 2.15
N TYR A 24 -8.05 -4.70 2.36
CA TYR A 24 -7.07 -4.93 3.42
C TYR A 24 -7.76 -4.97 4.79
N LYS A 25 -8.62 -4.00 5.08
CA LYS A 25 -9.26 -3.81 6.39
C LYS A 25 -10.26 -4.90 6.72
N VAL A 26 -11.02 -5.41 5.76
CA VAL A 26 -11.91 -6.57 5.96
C VAL A 26 -11.11 -7.77 6.44
N GLY A 27 -10.00 -8.11 5.77
CA GLY A 27 -9.13 -9.19 6.21
C GLY A 27 -8.58 -8.95 7.62
N THR A 28 -8.06 -7.74 7.89
CA THR A 28 -7.54 -7.43 9.23
C THR A 28 -8.61 -7.43 10.33
N PHE A 29 -9.85 -7.03 10.01
CA PHE A 29 -10.97 -7.00 10.93
C PHE A 29 -11.36 -8.42 11.33
N LEU A 30 -11.47 -9.33 10.35
CA LEU A 30 -11.77 -10.74 10.59
C LEU A 30 -10.69 -11.40 11.45
N THR A 31 -9.41 -11.19 11.12
CA THR A 31 -8.30 -11.74 11.92
C THR A 31 -8.29 -11.20 13.34
N ASN A 32 -8.50 -9.88 13.52
CA ASN A 32 -8.60 -9.29 14.85
C ASN A 32 -9.77 -9.89 15.61
N THR A 33 -10.91 -10.12 14.95
CA THR A 33 -12.12 -10.62 15.60
C THR A 33 -11.85 -12.02 16.14
N VAL A 34 -11.32 -12.91 15.30
CA VAL A 34 -10.94 -14.27 15.74
C VAL A 34 -9.93 -14.21 16.90
N ALA A 35 -8.85 -13.44 16.75
CA ALA A 35 -7.80 -13.38 17.75
C ALA A 35 -8.29 -12.81 19.09
N TYR A 36 -9.04 -11.71 19.07
CA TYR A 36 -9.57 -11.10 20.28
C TYR A 36 -10.66 -11.98 20.91
N SER A 37 -11.57 -12.57 20.14
CA SER A 37 -12.57 -13.51 20.67
C SER A 37 -11.95 -14.72 21.35
N MET A 38 -10.88 -15.27 20.76
CA MET A 38 -10.13 -16.38 21.38
C MET A 38 -9.40 -15.96 22.65
N THR A 39 -8.90 -14.72 22.69
CA THR A 39 -8.14 -14.21 23.82
C THR A 39 -9.05 -13.84 25.00
N THR A 40 -10.17 -13.17 24.72
CA THR A 40 -11.12 -12.72 25.75
C THR A 40 -12.13 -13.79 26.15
N GLY A 41 -12.32 -14.82 25.32
CA GLY A 41 -13.37 -15.83 25.49
C GLY A 41 -14.78 -15.34 25.12
N ASP A 42 -14.90 -14.15 24.53
CA ASP A 42 -16.18 -13.52 24.20
C ASP A 42 -16.16 -12.92 22.78
N MET A 43 -17.06 -13.42 21.92
CA MET A 43 -17.20 -12.96 20.54
C MET A 43 -17.62 -11.48 20.45
N MET A 44 -18.46 -10.99 21.35
CA MET A 44 -18.92 -9.61 21.34
C MET A 44 -17.80 -8.64 21.70
N GLN A 45 -16.95 -9.02 22.67
CA GLN A 45 -15.73 -8.26 22.94
C GLN A 45 -14.76 -8.32 21.77
N GLY A 46 -14.57 -9.48 21.14
CA GLY A 46 -13.74 -9.61 19.96
C GLY A 46 -14.18 -8.69 18.82
N LEU A 47 -15.49 -8.63 18.55
CA LEU A 47 -16.07 -7.70 17.57
C LEU A 47 -15.89 -6.24 17.96
N ALA A 48 -16.11 -5.88 19.23
CA ALA A 48 -15.97 -4.50 19.71
C ALA A 48 -14.52 -4.00 19.59
N LEU A 49 -13.56 -4.78 20.08
CA LEU A 49 -12.13 -4.44 20.00
C LEU A 49 -11.64 -4.39 18.56
N SER A 50 -12.10 -5.30 17.71
CA SER A 50 -11.77 -5.31 16.29
C SER A 50 -12.35 -4.10 15.57
N SER A 51 -13.59 -3.73 15.87
CA SER A 51 -14.26 -2.56 15.29
C SER A 51 -13.51 -1.28 15.68
N ALA A 52 -13.17 -1.13 16.95
CA ALA A 52 -12.41 0.02 17.45
C ALA A 52 -11.04 0.13 16.77
N LEU A 53 -10.28 -0.97 16.69
CA LEU A 53 -8.96 -0.97 16.06
C LEU A 53 -9.04 -0.73 14.55
N THR A 54 -10.04 -1.31 13.87
CA THR A 54 -10.26 -1.11 12.44
C THR A 54 -10.66 0.34 12.17
N ALA A 55 -11.62 0.90 12.91
CA ALA A 55 -12.06 2.28 12.74
C ALA A 55 -10.89 3.27 12.93
N TYR A 56 -10.14 3.13 14.03
CA TYR A 56 -8.96 3.96 14.29
C TYR A 56 -7.94 3.87 13.16
N SER A 57 -7.64 2.64 12.71
CA SER A 57 -6.58 2.43 11.74
C SER A 57 -6.99 2.69 10.30
N SER A 58 -8.28 2.75 9.97
CA SER A 58 -8.76 3.03 8.61
C SER A 58 -8.41 4.44 8.18
N VAL A 59 -8.58 5.42 9.06
CA VAL A 59 -8.24 6.82 8.79
C VAL A 59 -6.73 6.96 8.56
N SER A 60 -5.90 6.39 9.43
CA SER A 60 -4.45 6.46 9.29
C SER A 60 -3.95 5.75 8.04
N TYR A 61 -4.59 4.66 7.62
CA TYR A 61 -4.25 3.98 6.37
C TYR A 61 -4.51 4.86 5.16
N VAL A 62 -5.72 5.41 5.02
CA VAL A 62 -6.10 6.23 3.86
C VAL A 62 -5.20 7.45 3.75
N LEU A 63 -4.93 8.13 4.87
CA LEU A 63 -4.04 9.28 4.90
C LEU A 63 -2.60 8.92 4.55
N THR A 64 -2.09 7.78 5.07
CA THR A 64 -0.74 7.31 4.75
C THR A 64 -0.62 6.95 3.27
N ASP A 65 -1.59 6.22 2.74
CA ASP A 65 -1.58 5.78 1.34
C ASP A 65 -1.65 6.98 0.38
N TYR A 66 -2.56 7.91 0.63
CA TYR A 66 -2.68 9.16 -0.13
C TYR A 66 -1.41 10.01 -0.07
N PHE A 67 -0.83 10.19 1.12
CA PHE A 67 0.42 10.94 1.30
C PHE A 67 1.56 10.34 0.48
N TRP A 68 1.74 9.01 0.54
CA TRP A 68 2.80 8.33 -0.19
C TRP A 68 2.55 8.27 -1.70
N ASP A 69 1.30 8.15 -2.13
CA ASP A 69 0.95 8.25 -3.56
C ASP A 69 1.19 9.65 -4.12
N SER A 70 0.98 10.68 -3.31
CA SER A 70 1.21 12.07 -3.70
C SER A 70 2.69 12.46 -3.68
N ALA A 71 3.42 12.13 -2.60
CA ALA A 71 4.80 12.54 -2.40
C ALA A 71 5.80 11.67 -3.20
N TYR A 72 5.48 10.38 -3.38
CA TYR A 72 6.37 9.41 -4.04
C TYR A 72 5.59 8.58 -5.08
N PRO A 73 5.21 9.17 -6.24
CA PRO A 73 4.52 8.43 -7.30
C PRO A 73 5.45 7.39 -7.94
N GLN A 74 4.88 6.28 -8.43
CA GLN A 74 5.65 5.22 -9.10
C GLN A 74 6.34 5.71 -10.37
N MET A 75 7.60 5.32 -10.55
CA MET A 75 8.41 5.70 -11.69
C MET A 75 8.30 4.68 -12.85
N HIS A 76 8.17 3.38 -12.54
CA HIS A 76 8.23 2.30 -13.53
C HIS A 76 6.86 1.67 -13.85
N ALA A 77 5.75 2.35 -13.58
CA ALA A 77 4.42 1.78 -13.84
C ALA A 77 4.18 1.61 -15.36
N GLY A 78 4.42 0.40 -15.87
CA GLY A 78 4.38 0.09 -17.30
C GLY A 78 5.63 -0.65 -17.83
N ASP A 79 6.68 -0.76 -17.02
CA ASP A 79 7.86 -1.56 -17.32
C ASP A 79 7.63 -3.07 -17.06
N ALA A 80 8.66 -3.89 -17.26
CA ALA A 80 8.58 -5.33 -17.08
C ALA A 80 8.04 -5.69 -15.68
N PRO A 81 7.16 -6.73 -15.55
CA PRO A 81 6.48 -7.04 -14.29
C PRO A 81 7.40 -7.18 -13.06
N ALA A 82 8.63 -7.65 -13.26
CA ALA A 82 9.62 -7.80 -12.19
C ALA A 82 10.09 -6.47 -11.60
N GLU A 83 10.23 -5.41 -12.41
CA GLU A 83 10.67 -4.09 -11.97
C GLU A 83 9.56 -3.37 -11.21
N VAL A 84 8.32 -3.46 -11.72
CA VAL A 84 7.11 -2.96 -11.04
C VAL A 84 6.92 -3.62 -9.68
N LEU A 85 7.11 -4.95 -9.59
CA LEU A 85 6.98 -5.69 -8.34
C LEU A 85 8.06 -5.33 -7.33
N LYS A 86 9.30 -5.08 -7.77
CA LYS A 86 10.40 -4.71 -6.88
C LYS A 86 10.24 -3.29 -6.32
N GLU A 87 9.95 -2.30 -7.17
CA GLU A 87 9.67 -0.93 -6.73
C GLU A 87 8.42 -0.91 -5.83
N SER A 88 7.38 -1.66 -6.20
CA SER A 88 6.18 -1.78 -5.37
C SER A 88 6.50 -2.38 -4.01
N ALA A 89 7.28 -3.47 -3.94
CA ALA A 89 7.62 -4.10 -2.65
C ALA A 89 8.35 -3.15 -1.70
N GLU A 90 9.34 -2.39 -2.18
CA GLU A 90 10.09 -1.44 -1.35
C GLU A 90 9.20 -0.30 -0.86
N ARG A 91 8.45 0.33 -1.77
CA ARG A 91 7.54 1.44 -1.44
C ARG A 91 6.42 0.99 -0.49
N THR A 92 5.88 -0.20 -0.72
CA THR A 92 4.89 -0.87 0.13
C THR A 92 5.45 -1.13 1.52
N THR A 93 6.72 -1.55 1.62
CA THR A 93 7.41 -1.73 2.91
C THR A 93 7.48 -0.42 3.69
N TRP A 94 7.89 0.67 3.05
CA TRP A 94 7.98 1.98 3.71
C TRP A 94 6.60 2.55 4.11
N LYS A 95 5.59 2.41 3.25
CA LYS A 95 4.19 2.73 3.57
C LYS A 95 3.74 1.95 4.81
N PHE A 96 4.01 0.64 4.84
CA PHE A 96 3.64 -0.22 5.96
C PHE A 96 4.32 0.19 7.26
N MET A 97 5.63 0.49 7.23
CA MET A 97 6.37 0.92 8.41
C MET A 97 5.84 2.23 8.98
N THR A 98 5.57 3.21 8.11
CA THR A 98 4.95 4.49 8.52
C THR A 98 3.60 4.25 9.19
N TYR A 99 2.74 3.49 8.52
CA TYR A 99 1.42 3.12 9.02
C TYR A 99 1.51 2.34 10.34
N LYS A 100 2.46 1.42 10.49
CA LYS A 100 2.60 0.59 11.69
C LYS A 100 3.04 1.40 12.90
N VAL A 101 4.01 2.29 12.76
CA VAL A 101 4.49 3.13 13.86
C VAL A 101 3.33 3.97 14.44
N VAL A 102 2.48 4.53 13.58
CA VAL A 102 1.31 5.31 14.00
C VAL A 102 0.28 4.44 14.73
N ASN A 103 0.06 3.20 14.27
CA ASN A 103 -1.00 2.34 14.83
C ASN A 103 -0.54 1.39 15.94
N LEU A 104 0.77 1.28 16.18
CA LEU A 104 1.33 0.36 17.18
C LEU A 104 0.83 0.65 18.61
N PRO A 105 0.72 1.90 19.07
CA PRO A 105 0.21 2.19 20.41
C PRO A 105 -1.24 1.72 20.60
N ALA A 106 -2.10 1.94 19.61
CA ALA A 106 -3.48 1.47 19.64
C ALA A 106 -3.56 -0.07 19.64
N LEU A 107 -2.75 -0.73 18.81
CA LEU A 107 -2.65 -2.19 18.80
C LEU A 107 -2.19 -2.73 20.16
N LEU A 108 -1.14 -2.16 20.75
CA LEU A 108 -0.63 -2.57 22.05
C LEU A 108 -1.63 -2.30 23.18
N GLY A 109 -2.29 -1.15 23.19
CA GLY A 109 -3.30 -0.81 24.19
C GLY A 109 -4.50 -1.75 24.15
N ILE A 110 -5.03 -2.04 22.97
CA ILE A 110 -6.13 -3.00 22.79
C ILE A 110 -5.68 -4.43 23.12
N SER A 111 -4.47 -4.82 22.71
CA SER A 111 -3.93 -6.15 23.06
C SER A 111 -3.66 -6.29 24.56
N TYR A 112 -3.26 -5.22 25.25
CA TYR A 112 -3.12 -5.21 26.72
C TYR A 112 -4.47 -5.34 27.40
N TYR A 113 -5.49 -4.61 26.93
CA TYR A 113 -6.85 -4.76 27.42
C TYR A 113 -7.36 -6.20 27.25
N ALA A 114 -7.13 -6.83 26.09
CA ALA A 114 -7.59 -8.18 25.82
C ALA A 114 -6.86 -9.27 26.64
N THR A 115 -5.56 -9.10 26.91
CA THR A 115 -4.73 -10.13 27.56
C THR A 115 -4.50 -9.89 29.05
N GLY A 116 -4.74 -8.67 29.53
CA GLY A 116 -4.49 -8.26 30.91
C GLY A 116 -3.01 -8.16 31.32
N THR A 117 -2.06 -8.44 30.40
CA THR A 117 -0.62 -8.49 30.72
C THR A 117 0.22 -7.86 29.62
N ALA A 118 1.39 -7.30 29.98
CA ALA A 118 2.31 -6.70 29.01
C ALA A 118 2.92 -7.74 28.06
N SER A 119 3.28 -8.92 28.57
CA SER A 119 3.82 -10.02 27.74
C SER A 119 2.77 -10.57 26.77
N GLY A 120 1.53 -10.76 27.24
CA GLY A 120 0.40 -11.14 26.38
C GLY A 120 0.15 -10.09 25.30
N ALA A 121 0.17 -8.81 25.67
CA ALA A 121 -0.03 -7.70 24.73
C ALA A 121 1.03 -7.70 23.63
N LEU A 122 2.31 -7.85 24.00
CA LEU A 122 3.44 -7.91 23.07
C LEU A 122 3.33 -9.12 22.15
N GLY A 123 3.03 -10.31 22.70
CA GLY A 123 2.87 -11.53 21.91
C GLY A 123 1.73 -11.41 20.90
N LEU A 124 0.55 -10.97 21.35
CA LEU A 124 -0.62 -10.79 20.50
C LEU A 124 -0.41 -9.71 19.43
N ALA A 125 0.16 -8.55 19.81
CA ALA A 125 0.45 -7.47 18.87
C ALA A 125 1.49 -7.88 17.82
N SER A 126 2.49 -8.68 18.20
CA SER A 126 3.51 -9.20 17.29
C SER A 126 2.91 -10.21 16.31
N GLY A 127 2.15 -11.19 16.81
CA GLY A 127 1.47 -12.19 15.98
C GLY A 127 0.50 -11.57 14.98
N LEU A 128 -0.36 -10.66 15.45
CA LEU A 128 -1.25 -9.89 14.59
C LEU A 128 -0.46 -9.01 13.60
N SER A 129 0.71 -8.52 13.97
CA SER A 129 1.53 -7.71 13.06
C SER A 129 2.13 -8.50 11.92
N LEU A 130 2.63 -9.71 12.18
CA LEU A 130 3.14 -10.61 11.15
C LEU A 130 2.04 -11.01 10.17
N PHE A 131 0.87 -11.42 10.68
CA PHE A 131 -0.26 -11.76 9.82
C PHE A 131 -0.69 -10.56 8.96
N LYS A 132 -0.84 -9.38 9.58
CA LYS A 132 -1.22 -8.16 8.86
C LYS A 132 -0.19 -7.75 7.81
N ALA A 133 1.10 -7.98 8.07
CA ALA A 133 2.15 -7.76 7.06
C ALA A 133 1.95 -8.68 5.86
N GLY A 134 1.78 -10.00 6.09
CA GLY A 134 1.53 -10.96 5.02
C GLY A 134 0.28 -10.62 4.21
N TRP A 135 -0.83 -10.28 4.89
CA TRP A 135 -2.07 -9.87 4.24
C TRP A 135 -1.92 -8.57 3.44
N PHE A 136 -1.18 -7.60 3.98
CA PHE A 136 -0.91 -6.33 3.30
C PHE A 136 -0.12 -6.55 2.01
N TYR A 137 0.94 -7.37 2.04
CA TYR A 137 1.70 -7.72 0.83
C TYR A 137 0.81 -8.43 -0.21
N ALA A 138 0.06 -9.45 0.21
CA ALA A 138 -0.83 -10.19 -0.70
C ALA A 138 -1.88 -9.26 -1.33
N ASN A 139 -2.55 -8.43 -0.52
CA ASN A 139 -3.54 -7.45 -1.00
C ASN A 139 -2.92 -6.46 -2.00
N THR A 140 -1.72 -5.95 -1.71
CA THR A 140 -1.06 -4.98 -2.59
C THR A 140 -0.65 -5.61 -3.92
N MET A 141 -0.08 -6.83 -3.88
CA MET A 141 0.27 -7.57 -5.10
C MET A 141 -0.96 -7.85 -5.99
N ILE A 142 -2.08 -8.24 -5.39
CA ILE A 142 -3.34 -8.46 -6.12
C ILE A 142 -3.79 -7.16 -6.79
N TRP A 143 -3.82 -6.05 -6.04
CA TRP A 143 -4.26 -4.77 -6.58
C TRP A 143 -3.33 -4.19 -7.64
N ASP A 144 -2.02 -4.36 -7.50
CA ASP A 144 -1.06 -3.90 -8.51
C ASP A 144 -1.12 -4.75 -9.79
N TYR A 145 -1.44 -6.05 -9.68
CA TYR A 145 -1.63 -6.92 -10.84
C TYR A 145 -2.90 -6.57 -11.64
N TYR A 146 -4.04 -6.37 -10.98
CA TYR A 146 -5.32 -6.09 -11.67
C TYR A 146 -5.58 -4.62 -11.96
N SER A 147 -4.87 -3.71 -11.28
CA SER A 147 -5.12 -2.28 -11.34
C SER A 147 -3.83 -1.51 -11.09
N PRO A 148 -2.88 -1.56 -12.04
CA PRO A 148 -1.59 -0.91 -11.91
C PRO A 148 -1.76 0.61 -11.68
N PRO A 149 -0.91 1.21 -10.85
CA PRO A 149 -0.88 2.66 -10.67
C PRO A 149 -0.45 3.41 -11.94
N PRO A 150 -0.67 4.73 -12.01
CA PRO A 150 -0.03 5.58 -13.01
C PRO A 150 1.48 5.49 -12.92
N SER A 151 2.15 5.44 -14.05
CA SER A 151 3.52 5.92 -14.14
C SER A 151 3.53 7.44 -14.14
N LYS A 152 4.58 8.03 -13.56
CA LYS A 152 4.96 9.39 -13.97
C LYS A 152 5.25 9.38 -15.48
N PRO A 153 4.90 10.46 -16.20
CA PRO A 153 5.39 10.61 -17.57
C PRO A 153 6.92 10.58 -17.54
N VAL A 154 7.49 9.63 -18.29
CA VAL A 154 8.94 9.54 -18.52
C VAL A 154 9.38 10.87 -19.14
N PRO A 155 10.41 11.56 -18.59
CA PRO A 155 11.01 12.69 -19.29
C PRO A 155 11.41 12.20 -20.68
N SER A 156 10.84 12.80 -21.73
CA SER A 156 11.20 12.46 -23.10
C SER A 156 12.72 12.48 -23.19
N LYS A 157 13.31 11.34 -23.58
CA LYS A 157 14.76 11.26 -23.84
C LYS A 157 15.13 12.49 -24.66
N PRO A 158 16.15 13.28 -24.28
CA PRO A 158 16.57 14.41 -25.08
C PRO A 158 16.80 13.89 -26.49
N VAL A 159 16.03 14.41 -27.44
CA VAL A 159 16.24 14.15 -28.85
C VAL A 159 17.66 14.66 -29.10
N LEU A 160 18.62 13.74 -29.19
CA LEU A 160 19.97 14.07 -29.65
C LEU A 160 19.76 14.87 -30.94
N PRO A 161 20.25 16.11 -31.05
CA PRO A 161 20.18 16.82 -32.31
C PRO A 161 20.81 15.90 -33.35
N LEU A 162 20.06 15.61 -34.41
CA LEU A 162 20.52 14.79 -35.52
C LEU A 162 21.87 15.37 -35.96
N ALA A 163 22.96 14.69 -35.61
CA ALA A 163 24.29 15.04 -36.08
C ALA A 163 24.33 14.68 -37.57
N GLY A 164 23.84 15.60 -38.41
CA GLY A 164 23.59 15.27 -39.81
C GLY A 164 22.99 16.42 -40.63
N THR A 165 23.48 17.65 -40.45
CA THR A 165 23.35 18.67 -41.51
C THR A 165 24.54 19.61 -41.47
N VAL A 166 25.73 19.06 -41.64
CA VAL A 166 26.92 19.82 -42.06
C VAL A 166 27.29 19.29 -43.44
N MET A 167 27.50 20.23 -44.37
CA MET A 167 27.88 20.06 -45.79
C MET A 167 26.74 19.94 -46.82
N GLN A 168 26.22 21.10 -47.25
CA GLN A 168 26.23 21.45 -48.69
C GLN A 168 25.81 22.93 -48.88
N GLN A 169 26.74 23.85 -48.63
CA GLN A 169 26.63 25.20 -49.21
C GLN A 169 28.04 25.78 -49.38
N ALA A 170 28.78 25.21 -50.32
CA ALA A 170 30.01 25.79 -50.85
C ALA A 170 30.17 25.33 -52.30
N ALA A 171 29.42 25.97 -53.20
CA ALA A 171 29.71 25.99 -54.63
C ALA A 171 29.17 27.32 -55.18
N LYS A 172 29.98 28.37 -55.06
CA LYS A 172 29.98 29.54 -55.93
C LYS A 172 31.42 29.82 -56.30
#